data_AF-B9MLA5-F1
#
_entry.id   AF-B9MLA5-F1
#
_cell.length_a   1.000
_cell.length_b   1.000
_cell.length_c   1.000
_cell.angle_alpha   90.00
_cell.angle_beta   90.00
_cell.angle_gamma   90.00
#
_symmetry.space_group_name_H-M   'P 1'
#
loop_
_entity.id
_entity.type
_entity.pdbx_description
1 polymer ?
#
loop_
_entity_poly.entity_id
_entity_poly.type
_entity_poly.pdbx_seq_one_letter_code
_entity_poly.pdbx_strand_id
1 'polypeptide(L)'
;MKGAIFMRKTCSPLRYPGGKTFLSDFMKKVLMQNNLTNCIYAEPYAGGGGLALSLLYERMVKKILLNDIDPAIFSLWYSMLYFTEQLCGKIRKCKVDINTYIDVKKKFKTTHNVLELGFATLFLNRVNRSGILKAGPIGGYKQEGKYKIDCRFNKEKIIQSILKIAEQREKIEIFNLDALHFLKEIKQNFSPEEIFIFLDPPYYQKGNELYMNFYKHEDHQFLCEFLITELRDYKWILTYDNSPQIMEMYKNKVPFELINVRYSANKNREAIELLFYNNIVLPTNNKRSA
;
A
#
# COMPACT_ATOMS: atom_id res chain seq x y z
N MET A 1 9.45 16.45 16.37
CA MET A 1 9.05 16.63 14.95
C MET A 1 8.25 17.92 14.76
N LYS A 2 8.76 18.90 14.00
CA LYS A 2 7.96 20.05 13.53
C LYS A 2 8.29 20.30 12.05
N GLY A 3 7.57 19.60 11.19
CA GLY A 3 7.62 19.77 9.74
C GLY A 3 6.46 18.98 9.15
N ALA A 4 5.47 19.67 8.61
CA ALA A 4 4.37 19.01 7.93
C ALA A 4 4.90 18.33 6.67
N ILE A 5 4.71 17.01 6.56
CA ILE A 5 5.02 16.28 5.32
C ILE A 5 3.91 16.58 4.32
N PHE A 6 4.26 17.20 3.19
CA PHE A 6 3.31 17.50 2.12
C PHE A 6 2.92 16.20 1.38
N MET A 7 1.63 16.05 1.05
CA MET A 7 1.14 14.90 0.29
C MET A 7 1.72 14.90 -1.13
N ARG A 8 2.62 13.95 -1.41
CA ARG A 8 3.02 13.60 -2.77
C ARG A 8 1.88 12.92 -3.52
N LYS A 9 1.77 13.21 -4.81
CA LYS A 9 0.82 12.53 -5.70
C LYS A 9 1.25 11.07 -5.85
N THR A 10 0.34 10.14 -5.57
CA THR A 10 0.61 8.70 -5.68
C THR A 10 0.88 8.28 -7.13
N CYS A 11 1.83 7.35 -7.29
CA CYS A 11 2.11 6.69 -8.57
C CYS A 11 1.17 5.52 -8.87
N SER A 12 0.40 5.07 -7.86
CA SER A 12 -0.58 3.99 -8.00
C SER A 12 -1.86 4.48 -8.68
N PRO A 13 -2.50 3.66 -9.54
CA PRO A 13 -3.84 3.97 -10.04
C PRO A 13 -4.90 3.90 -8.92
N LEU A 14 -4.62 3.24 -7.80
CA LEU A 14 -5.54 3.09 -6.67
C LEU A 14 -5.58 4.32 -5.76
N ARG A 15 -6.77 4.57 -5.22
CA ARG A 15 -7.01 5.42 -4.05
C ARG A 15 -7.07 4.52 -2.83
N TYR A 16 -5.93 4.24 -2.23
CA TYR A 16 -5.85 3.26 -1.15
C TYR A 16 -5.84 3.96 0.22
N PRO A 17 -6.79 3.65 1.13
CA PRO A 17 -6.73 4.10 2.52
C PRO A 17 -5.41 3.67 3.18
N GLY A 18 -4.80 4.54 3.98
CA GLY A 18 -3.51 4.24 4.64
C GLY A 18 -2.27 4.35 3.74
N GLY A 19 -2.42 4.65 2.44
CA GLY A 19 -1.29 4.70 1.50
C GLY A 19 -0.12 5.60 1.95
N LYS A 20 1.07 5.00 2.07
CA LYS A 20 2.28 5.63 2.61
C LYS A 20 3.15 6.37 1.59
N THR A 21 2.63 6.76 0.43
CA THR A 21 3.44 7.50 -0.58
C THR A 21 4.03 8.81 -0.04
N PHE A 22 3.41 9.43 0.96
CA PHE A 22 3.95 10.62 1.63
C PHE A 22 5.31 10.35 2.32
N LEU A 23 5.61 9.10 2.69
CA LEU A 23 6.90 8.70 3.25
C LEU A 23 8.00 8.54 2.20
N SER A 24 7.72 8.69 0.91
CA SER A 24 8.73 8.38 -0.13
C SER A 24 10.02 9.18 0.00
N ASP A 25 9.98 10.46 0.38
CA ASP A 25 11.21 11.25 0.57
C ASP A 25 11.98 10.88 1.84
N PHE A 26 11.25 10.51 2.89
CA PHE A 26 11.85 9.94 4.09
C PHE A 26 12.54 8.61 3.76
N MET A 27 11.84 7.72 3.04
CA MET A 27 12.37 6.41 2.69
C MET A 27 13.59 6.49 1.77
N LYS A 28 13.64 7.45 0.84
CA LYS A 28 14.86 7.67 0.05
C LYS A 28 16.07 7.97 0.91
N LYS A 29 15.91 8.87 1.89
CA LYS A 29 17.00 9.21 2.81
C LYS A 29 17.40 8.01 3.66
N VAL A 30 16.43 7.22 4.14
CA VAL A 30 16.70 5.95 4.83
C VAL A 30 17.53 5.03 3.93
N LEU A 31 17.11 4.79 2.69
CA LEU A 31 17.84 3.91 1.77
C LEU A 31 19.27 4.41 1.50
N MET A 32 19.45 5.71 1.26
CA MET A 32 20.77 6.30 1.01
C MET A 32 21.69 6.18 2.24
N GLN A 33 21.20 6.51 3.43
CA GLN A 33 22.01 6.52 4.64
C GLN A 33 22.43 5.11 5.10
N ASN A 34 21.69 4.09 4.68
CA ASN A 34 21.95 2.70 5.06
C ASN A 34 22.63 1.90 3.93
N ASN A 35 23.10 2.55 2.87
CA ASN A 35 23.70 1.91 1.69
C ASN A 35 22.76 0.86 1.04
N LEU A 36 21.46 1.15 1.02
CA LEU A 36 20.41 0.29 0.45
C LEU A 36 19.88 0.81 -0.88
N THR A 37 20.54 1.80 -1.48
CA THR A 37 20.26 2.15 -2.86
C THR A 37 20.52 0.94 -3.76
N ASN A 38 19.62 0.67 -4.70
CA ASN A 38 19.66 -0.50 -5.58
C ASN A 38 19.38 -1.85 -4.88
N CYS A 39 18.83 -1.86 -3.66
CA CYS A 39 18.36 -3.09 -3.01
C CYS A 39 17.06 -3.64 -3.62
N ILE A 40 16.67 -4.85 -3.24
CA ILE A 40 15.30 -5.34 -3.40
C ILE A 40 14.45 -4.72 -2.30
N TYR A 41 13.23 -4.30 -2.61
CA TYR A 41 12.32 -3.68 -1.65
C TYR A 41 11.01 -4.46 -1.57
N ALA A 42 10.63 -4.90 -0.37
CA ALA A 42 9.45 -5.73 -0.16
C ALA A 42 8.38 -5.03 0.67
N GLU A 43 7.11 -5.13 0.24
CA GLU A 43 5.94 -4.74 1.01
C GLU A 43 5.03 -5.97 1.24
N PRO A 44 5.06 -6.58 2.45
CA PRO A 44 4.16 -7.70 2.80
C PRO A 44 2.67 -7.34 2.78
N TYR A 45 2.37 -6.04 2.89
CA TYR A 45 1.04 -5.44 2.92
C TYR A 45 0.97 -4.32 1.87
N ALA A 46 1.23 -4.66 0.61
CA ALA A 46 1.43 -3.69 -0.46
C ALA A 46 0.20 -2.80 -0.69
N GLY A 47 -1.01 -3.36 -0.66
CA GLY A 47 -2.22 -2.64 -0.99
C GLY A 47 -2.11 -1.91 -2.34
N GLY A 48 -2.10 -0.58 -2.26
CA GLY A 48 -1.89 0.27 -3.44
C GLY A 48 -0.47 0.31 -4.00
N GLY A 49 0.56 -0.14 -3.27
CA GLY A 49 1.98 -0.15 -3.66
C GLY A 49 2.56 1.22 -4.00
N GLY A 50 1.93 2.29 -3.51
CA GLY A 50 2.26 3.66 -3.91
C GLY A 50 3.62 4.14 -3.40
N LEU A 51 4.13 3.56 -2.32
CA LEU A 51 5.47 3.83 -1.80
C LEU A 51 6.52 3.06 -2.61
N ALA A 52 6.35 1.75 -2.76
CA ALA A 52 7.18 0.89 -3.62
C ALA A 52 7.36 1.46 -5.04
N LEU A 53 6.27 1.83 -5.72
CA LEU A 53 6.34 2.42 -7.07
C LEU A 53 7.13 3.72 -7.11
N SER A 54 7.01 4.56 -6.08
CA SER A 54 7.76 5.82 -5.98
C SER A 54 9.27 5.54 -5.92
N LEU A 55 9.68 4.58 -5.09
CA LEU A 55 11.08 4.18 -4.96
C LEU A 55 11.62 3.54 -6.24
N LEU A 56 10.83 2.67 -6.89
CA LEU A 56 11.22 2.01 -8.13
C LEU A 56 11.38 3.01 -9.29
N TYR A 57 10.41 3.90 -9.48
CA TYR A 57 10.45 4.88 -10.57
C TYR A 57 11.57 5.90 -10.42
N GLU A 58 11.93 6.24 -9.19
CA GLU A 58 13.07 7.09 -8.89
C GLU A 58 14.41 6.33 -8.86
N ARG A 59 14.41 5.04 -9.25
CA ARG A 59 15.59 4.17 -9.36
C ARG A 59 16.35 4.01 -8.04
N MET A 60 15.64 4.13 -6.92
CA MET A 60 16.21 3.94 -5.59
C MET A 60 16.39 2.47 -5.24
N VAL A 61 15.56 1.61 -5.83
CA VAL A 61 15.54 0.16 -5.62
C VAL A 61 15.56 -0.54 -6.97
N LYS A 62 16.20 -1.71 -7.06
CA LYS A 62 16.35 -2.45 -8.33
C LYS A 62 15.08 -3.21 -8.71
N LYS A 63 14.34 -3.66 -7.69
CA LYS A 63 13.18 -4.54 -7.80
C LYS A 63 12.26 -4.34 -6.61
N ILE A 64 10.96 -4.48 -6.82
CA ILE A 64 9.97 -4.50 -5.75
C ILE A 64 9.25 -5.84 -5.68
N LEU A 65 9.02 -6.32 -4.46
CA LEU A 65 8.21 -7.51 -4.16
C LEU A 65 6.96 -7.03 -3.44
N LEU A 66 5.80 -7.24 -4.03
CA LEU A 66 4.52 -6.77 -3.51
C LEU A 66 3.65 -7.96 -3.11
N ASN A 67 3.29 -8.05 -1.84
CA ASN A 67 2.35 -9.05 -1.35
C ASN A 67 1.09 -8.37 -0.82
N ASP A 68 -0.06 -8.96 -1.12
CA ASP A 68 -1.30 -8.62 -0.44
C ASP A 68 -2.16 -9.89 -0.33
N ILE A 69 -2.73 -10.13 0.85
CA ILE A 69 -3.60 -11.28 1.09
C ILE A 69 -4.95 -11.14 0.38
N ASP A 70 -5.40 -9.92 0.06
CA ASP A 70 -6.67 -9.69 -0.64
C ASP A 70 -6.57 -10.11 -2.12
N PRO A 71 -7.31 -11.16 -2.55
CA PRO A 71 -7.29 -11.62 -3.94
C PRO A 71 -7.74 -10.54 -4.93
N ALA A 72 -8.55 -9.58 -4.50
CA ALA A 72 -9.00 -8.47 -5.32
C ALA A 72 -7.86 -7.52 -5.68
N ILE A 73 -6.97 -7.25 -4.72
CA ILE A 73 -5.78 -6.41 -4.88
C ILE A 73 -4.73 -7.16 -5.72
N PHE A 74 -4.47 -8.42 -5.40
CA PHE A 74 -3.59 -9.27 -6.20
C PHE A 74 -4.07 -9.34 -7.65
N SER A 75 -5.36 -9.61 -7.89
CA SER A 75 -5.91 -9.73 -9.24
C SER A 75 -5.77 -8.45 -10.06
N LEU A 76 -5.86 -7.28 -9.42
CA LEU A 76 -5.59 -6.01 -10.09
C LEU A 76 -4.12 -5.88 -10.46
N TRP A 77 -3.18 -6.11 -9.53
CA TRP A 77 -1.76 -6.09 -9.83
C TRP A 77 -1.38 -7.07 -10.95
N TYR A 78 -1.88 -8.30 -10.87
CA TYR A 78 -1.70 -9.32 -11.90
C TYR A 78 -2.23 -8.86 -13.25
N SER A 79 -3.42 -8.24 -13.27
CA SER A 79 -4.00 -7.72 -14.50
C SER A 79 -3.22 -6.54 -15.08
N MET A 80 -2.65 -5.66 -14.25
CA MET A 80 -1.83 -4.54 -14.72
C MET A 80 -0.54 -5.02 -15.37
N LEU A 81 0.08 -6.10 -14.85
CA LEU A 81 1.35 -6.63 -15.33
C LEU A 81 1.20 -7.59 -16.51
N TYR A 82 0.20 -8.47 -16.48
CA TYR A 82 0.11 -9.61 -17.39
C TYR A 82 -1.11 -9.57 -18.33
N PHE A 83 -2.10 -8.72 -18.06
CA PHE A 83 -3.26 -8.49 -18.93
C PHE A 83 -3.44 -7.01 -19.26
N THR A 84 -2.31 -6.29 -19.40
CA THR A 84 -2.26 -4.83 -19.50
C THR A 84 -3.19 -4.27 -20.58
N GLU A 85 -3.11 -4.78 -21.80
CA GLU A 85 -3.93 -4.29 -22.92
C GLU A 85 -5.41 -4.63 -22.76
N GLN A 86 -5.72 -5.82 -22.25
CA GLN A 86 -7.10 -6.24 -22.02
C GLN A 86 -7.74 -5.40 -20.91
N LEU A 87 -7.01 -5.13 -19.82
CA LEU A 87 -7.46 -4.27 -18.73
C LEU A 87 -7.66 -2.83 -19.23
N CYS A 88 -6.70 -2.27 -19.96
CA CYS A 88 -6.83 -0.94 -20.57
C CYS A 88 -8.02 -0.88 -21.53
N GLY A 89 -8.23 -1.91 -22.35
CA GLY A 89 -9.39 -2.03 -23.23
C GLY A 89 -10.72 -2.01 -22.47
N LYS A 90 -10.83 -2.71 -21.33
CA LYS A 90 -12.01 -2.65 -20.46
C LYS A 90 -12.24 -1.24 -19.90
N ILE A 91 -11.18 -0.56 -19.45
CA ILE A 91 -11.25 0.81 -18.93
C ILE A 91 -11.70 1.81 -20.01
N ARG A 92 -11.16 1.71 -21.23
CA ARG A 92 -11.56 2.56 -22.36
C ARG A 92 -13.05 2.41 -22.67
N LYS A 93 -13.53 1.15 -22.77
CA LYS A 93 -14.89 0.83 -23.21
C LYS A 93 -15.97 1.00 -22.13
N CYS A 94 -15.64 0.95 -20.83
CA CYS A 94 -16.67 0.99 -19.79
C CYS A 94 -17.43 2.32 -19.75
N LYS A 95 -18.74 2.27 -19.54
CA LYS A 95 -19.50 3.45 -19.11
C LYS A 95 -19.30 3.65 -17.61
N VAL A 96 -19.31 4.89 -17.14
CA VAL A 96 -19.14 5.19 -15.71
C VAL A 96 -20.45 5.73 -15.17
N ASP A 97 -21.40 4.82 -14.98
CA ASP A 97 -22.75 5.10 -14.51
C ASP A 97 -23.18 4.09 -13.43
N ILE A 98 -24.36 4.31 -12.82
CA ILE A 98 -24.88 3.46 -11.75
C ILE A 98 -25.20 2.05 -12.22
N ASN A 99 -25.68 1.89 -13.46
CA ASN A 99 -25.99 0.56 -14.00
C ASN A 99 -24.72 -0.29 -14.11
N THR A 100 -23.67 0.28 -14.71
CA THR A 100 -22.36 -0.36 -14.79
C THR A 100 -21.80 -0.65 -13.40
N TYR A 101 -21.98 0.26 -12.44
CA TYR A 101 -21.56 0.04 -11.06
C TYR A 101 -22.27 -1.15 -10.40
N ILE A 102 -23.58 -1.29 -10.57
CA ILE A 102 -24.34 -2.42 -10.01
C ILE A 102 -23.85 -3.73 -10.63
N ASP A 103 -23.68 -3.76 -11.94
CA ASP A 103 -23.19 -4.95 -12.67
C ASP A 103 -21.78 -5.34 -12.24
N VAL A 104 -20.86 -4.37 -12.17
CA VAL A 104 -19.48 -4.58 -11.72
C VAL A 104 -19.47 -5.03 -10.26
N LYS A 105 -20.30 -4.45 -9.38
CA LYS A 105 -20.39 -4.85 -7.97
C LYS A 105 -20.95 -6.26 -7.79
N LYS A 106 -21.87 -6.69 -8.66
CA LYS A 106 -22.33 -8.09 -8.70
C LYS A 106 -21.19 -9.01 -9.13
N LYS A 107 -20.53 -8.72 -10.24
CA LYS A 107 -19.40 -9.51 -10.75
C LYS A 107 -18.24 -9.59 -9.76
N PHE A 108 -17.92 -8.51 -9.06
CA PHE A 108 -16.89 -8.47 -8.03
C PHE A 108 -17.07 -9.55 -6.96
N LYS A 109 -18.32 -9.92 -6.64
CA LYS A 109 -18.63 -10.94 -5.63
C LYS A 109 -18.61 -12.37 -6.16
N THR A 110 -18.74 -12.55 -7.48
CA THR A 110 -19.04 -13.86 -8.08
C THR A 110 -18.00 -14.33 -9.09
N THR A 111 -17.14 -13.44 -9.59
CA THR A 111 -16.17 -13.80 -10.62
C THR A 111 -14.95 -14.49 -10.01
N HIS A 112 -14.47 -15.53 -10.69
CA HIS A 112 -13.19 -16.18 -10.42
C HIS A 112 -12.13 -15.81 -11.48
N ASN A 113 -12.49 -14.97 -12.46
CA ASN A 113 -11.58 -14.54 -13.50
C ASN A 113 -10.72 -13.37 -13.02
N VAL A 114 -9.39 -13.55 -13.02
CA VAL A 114 -8.42 -12.56 -12.52
C VAL A 114 -8.55 -11.19 -13.19
N LEU A 115 -8.79 -11.16 -14.51
CA LEU A 115 -8.93 -9.91 -15.26
C LEU A 115 -10.25 -9.20 -14.94
N GLU A 116 -11.34 -9.95 -14.79
CA GLU A 116 -12.62 -9.37 -14.38
C GLU A 116 -12.59 -8.84 -12.94
N LEU A 117 -12.00 -9.61 -12.02
CA LEU A 117 -11.82 -9.19 -10.64
C LEU A 117 -10.91 -7.96 -10.57
N GLY A 118 -9.76 -7.97 -11.25
CA GLY A 118 -8.86 -6.82 -11.33
C GLY A 118 -9.53 -5.56 -11.87
N PHE A 119 -10.29 -5.68 -12.97
CA PHE A 119 -11.08 -4.56 -13.49
C PHE A 119 -12.13 -4.07 -12.47
N ALA A 120 -12.86 -4.99 -11.84
CA ALA A 120 -13.89 -4.65 -10.86
C ALA A 120 -13.30 -3.95 -9.63
N THR A 121 -12.17 -4.44 -9.10
CA THR A 121 -11.41 -3.83 -8.00
C THR A 121 -11.06 -2.38 -8.34
N LEU A 122 -10.44 -2.14 -9.51
CA LEU A 122 -10.06 -0.81 -9.94
C LEU A 122 -11.29 0.09 -10.12
N PHE A 123 -12.32 -0.39 -10.80
CA PHE A 123 -13.54 0.37 -11.04
C PHE A 123 -14.18 0.81 -9.71
N LEU A 124 -14.45 -0.13 -8.81
CA LEU A 124 -15.04 0.13 -7.51
C LEU A 124 -14.17 1.05 -6.66
N ASN A 125 -12.84 0.83 -6.62
CA ASN A 125 -11.92 1.71 -5.90
C ASN A 125 -11.98 3.16 -6.41
N ARG A 126 -12.11 3.37 -7.72
CA ARG A 126 -12.13 4.72 -8.26
C ARG A 126 -13.46 5.41 -8.04
N VAL A 127 -14.58 4.69 -8.13
CA VAL A 127 -15.94 5.26 -8.07
C VAL A 127 -16.57 5.24 -6.68
N ASN A 128 -16.02 4.49 -5.72
CA ASN A 128 -16.51 4.48 -4.35
C ASN A 128 -16.01 5.66 -3.52
N ARG A 129 -16.79 6.01 -2.48
CA ARG A 129 -16.40 7.00 -1.48
C ARG A 129 -15.08 6.57 -0.82
N SER A 130 -14.14 7.51 -0.75
CA SER A 130 -12.78 7.32 -0.23
C SER A 130 -11.94 6.19 -0.84
N GLY A 131 -12.40 5.58 -1.94
CA GLY A 131 -11.76 4.41 -2.54
C GLY A 131 -11.90 3.10 -1.77
N ILE A 132 -12.82 3.06 -0.80
CA ILE A 132 -13.09 1.86 -0.01
C ILE A 132 -14.01 0.93 -0.81
N LEU A 133 -13.60 -0.32 -1.05
CA LEU A 133 -14.35 -1.29 -1.86
C LEU A 133 -15.73 -1.63 -1.26
N LYS A 134 -15.83 -1.67 0.08
CA LYS A 134 -17.08 -1.90 0.81
C LYS A 134 -18.04 -0.70 0.79
N ALA A 135 -17.57 0.50 0.46
CA ALA A 135 -18.38 1.70 0.50
C ALA A 135 -19.42 1.78 -0.66
N GLY A 136 -20.25 2.82 -0.62
CA GLY A 136 -21.18 3.16 -1.70
C GLY A 136 -20.54 4.07 -2.76
N PRO A 137 -21.19 4.22 -3.93
CA PRO A 137 -20.69 5.05 -5.02
C PRO A 137 -20.64 6.53 -4.61
N ILE A 138 -19.67 7.26 -5.16
CA ILE A 138 -19.61 8.72 -5.07
C ILE A 138 -20.91 9.28 -5.67
N GLY A 139 -21.53 10.25 -4.99
CA GLY A 139 -22.82 10.82 -5.39
C GLY A 139 -24.05 10.05 -4.90
N GLY A 140 -23.87 8.86 -4.30
CA GLY A 140 -24.97 8.00 -3.84
C GLY A 140 -25.66 7.26 -4.99
N TYR A 141 -26.53 6.28 -4.68
CA TYR A 141 -27.20 5.49 -5.72
C TYR A 141 -28.12 6.32 -6.63
N LYS A 142 -28.74 7.38 -6.09
CA LYS A 142 -29.55 8.34 -6.86
C LYS A 142 -28.71 9.39 -7.61
N GLN A 143 -27.39 9.41 -7.41
CA GLN A 143 -26.48 10.39 -7.99
C GLN A 143 -26.86 11.85 -7.70
N GLU A 144 -27.38 12.15 -6.51
CA GLU A 144 -27.80 13.51 -6.08
C GLU A 144 -26.65 14.31 -5.44
N GLY A 145 -25.55 13.65 -5.06
CA GLY A 145 -24.42 14.34 -4.44
C GLY A 145 -23.71 15.34 -5.35
N LYS A 146 -22.97 16.29 -4.73
CA LYS A 146 -22.16 17.33 -5.41
C LYS A 146 -21.18 16.74 -6.43
N TYR A 147 -20.55 15.63 -6.07
CA TYR A 147 -19.67 14.88 -6.94
C TYR A 147 -20.40 13.64 -7.45
N LYS A 148 -20.30 13.38 -8.75
CA LYS A 148 -20.88 12.20 -9.40
C LYS A 148 -19.90 11.04 -9.47
N ILE A 149 -20.40 9.86 -9.83
CA ILE A 149 -19.67 8.59 -9.84
C ILE A 149 -18.39 8.60 -10.68
N ASP A 150 -18.38 9.41 -11.75
CA ASP A 150 -17.31 9.50 -12.74
C ASP A 150 -16.17 10.45 -12.37
N CYS A 151 -16.37 11.33 -11.39
CA CYS A 151 -15.46 12.44 -11.12
C CYS A 151 -14.04 12.02 -10.72
N ARG A 152 -13.84 10.74 -10.38
CA ARG A 152 -12.55 10.14 -10.05
C ARG A 152 -12.13 9.02 -11.03
N PHE A 153 -12.90 8.76 -12.09
CA PHE A 153 -12.59 7.75 -13.10
C PHE A 153 -12.00 8.37 -14.38
N ASN A 154 -10.90 9.13 -14.25
CA ASN A 154 -10.20 9.66 -15.42
C ASN A 154 -9.48 8.51 -16.14
N LYS A 155 -10.10 8.00 -17.20
CA LYS A 155 -9.63 6.83 -17.97
C LYS A 155 -8.20 6.99 -18.47
N GLU A 156 -7.89 8.11 -19.12
CA GLU A 156 -6.55 8.36 -19.68
C GLU A 156 -5.46 8.32 -18.61
N LYS A 157 -5.66 8.99 -17.47
CA LYS A 157 -4.69 8.98 -16.37
C LYS A 157 -4.52 7.59 -15.76
N ILE A 158 -5.62 6.84 -15.61
CA ILE A 158 -5.58 5.48 -15.09
C ILE A 158 -4.79 4.57 -16.05
N ILE A 159 -5.08 4.64 -17.35
CA ILE A 159 -4.40 3.87 -18.40
C ILE A 159 -2.91 4.21 -18.44
N GLN A 160 -2.55 5.50 -18.43
CA GLN A 160 -1.16 5.95 -18.38
C GLN A 160 -0.41 5.38 -17.16
N SER A 161 -1.05 5.38 -15.98
CA SER A 161 -0.47 4.76 -14.78
C SER A 161 -0.26 3.25 -14.94
N ILE A 162 -1.22 2.53 -15.54
CA ILE A 162 -1.12 1.09 -15.78
C ILE A 162 0.01 0.76 -16.76
N LEU A 163 0.10 1.50 -17.87
CA LEU A 163 1.15 1.32 -18.87
C LEU A 163 2.54 1.54 -18.27
N LYS A 164 2.71 2.59 -17.45
CA LYS A 164 3.97 2.85 -16.75
C LYS A 164 4.36 1.73 -15.76
N ILE A 165 3.39 1.10 -15.11
CA ILE A 165 3.63 -0.08 -14.27
C ILE A 165 4.10 -1.25 -15.13
N ALA A 166 3.40 -1.51 -16.24
CA ALA A 166 3.72 -2.61 -17.15
C ALA A 166 5.12 -2.48 -17.79
N GLU A 167 5.57 -1.25 -18.06
CA GLU A 167 6.94 -0.96 -18.52
C GLU A 167 8.02 -1.42 -17.53
N GLN A 168 7.69 -1.55 -16.24
CA GLN A 168 8.61 -2.03 -15.20
C GLN A 168 8.36 -3.48 -14.79
N ARG A 169 7.58 -4.26 -15.54
CA ARG A 169 7.13 -5.62 -15.13
C ARG A 169 8.26 -6.55 -14.68
N GLU A 170 9.42 -6.51 -15.34
CA GLU A 170 10.58 -7.36 -15.01
C GLU A 170 11.20 -7.01 -13.62
N LYS A 171 10.82 -5.87 -13.05
CA LYS A 171 11.27 -5.38 -11.74
C LYS A 171 10.17 -5.43 -10.68
N ILE A 172 9.02 -6.02 -10.98
CA ILE A 172 7.88 -6.10 -10.08
C ILE A 172 7.46 -7.56 -9.96
N GLU A 173 7.61 -8.14 -8.77
CA GLU A 173 7.02 -9.44 -8.46
C GLU A 173 5.86 -9.27 -7.49
N ILE A 174 4.83 -10.10 -7.69
CA ILE A 174 3.57 -10.00 -6.96
C ILE A 174 3.20 -11.34 -6.34
N PHE A 175 2.68 -11.29 -5.12
CA PHE A 175 2.34 -12.45 -4.30
C PHE A 175 0.96 -12.27 -3.68
N ASN A 176 0.26 -13.39 -3.46
CA ASN A 176 -1.01 -13.45 -2.74
C ASN A 176 -0.92 -14.46 -1.60
N LEU A 177 -0.05 -14.16 -0.64
CA LEU A 177 0.25 -15.01 0.50
C LEU A 177 -0.15 -14.32 1.80
N ASP A 178 -0.33 -15.13 2.84
CA ASP A 178 -0.27 -14.62 4.21
C ASP A 178 1.08 -13.91 4.43
N ALA A 179 1.06 -12.80 5.17
CA ALA A 179 2.24 -11.96 5.32
C ALA A 179 3.40 -12.69 6.03
N LEU A 180 3.12 -13.55 7.02
CA LEU A 180 4.17 -14.34 7.67
C LEU A 180 4.74 -15.39 6.72
N HIS A 181 3.90 -15.99 5.86
CA HIS A 181 4.38 -16.89 4.81
C HIS A 181 5.26 -16.16 3.80
N PHE A 182 4.85 -14.97 3.36
CA PHE A 182 5.66 -14.14 2.47
C PHE A 182 7.00 -13.72 3.10
N LEU A 183 7.01 -13.38 4.40
CA LEU A 183 8.25 -13.07 5.12
C LEU A 183 9.17 -14.29 5.25
N LYS A 184 8.62 -15.50 5.42
CA LYS A 184 9.39 -16.75 5.37
C LYS A 184 10.01 -16.98 3.99
N GLU A 185 9.25 -16.78 2.92
CA GLU A 185 9.77 -16.85 1.54
C GLU A 185 10.90 -15.84 1.33
N ILE A 186 10.76 -14.59 1.81
CA ILE A 186 11.83 -13.60 1.77
C ILE A 186 13.10 -14.14 2.43
N LYS A 187 12.97 -14.66 3.66
CA LYS A 187 14.11 -15.18 4.43
C LYS A 187 14.80 -16.35 3.75
N GLN A 188 14.06 -17.17 3.00
CA GLN A 188 14.60 -18.33 2.29
C GLN A 188 15.32 -17.96 1.00
N ASN A 189 14.89 -16.89 0.33
CA ASN A 189 15.35 -16.56 -1.02
C ASN A 189 16.33 -15.38 -1.10
N PHE A 190 16.44 -14.56 -0.05
CA PHE A 190 17.28 -13.35 -0.06
C PHE A 190 18.08 -13.23 1.22
N SER A 191 19.32 -12.74 1.13
CA SER A 191 20.10 -12.44 2.33
C SER A 191 19.75 -11.07 2.93
N PRO A 192 20.06 -10.82 4.21
CA PRO A 192 19.75 -9.56 4.91
C PRO A 192 20.31 -8.27 4.27
N GLU A 193 21.38 -8.38 3.49
CA GLU A 193 22.02 -7.26 2.80
C GLU A 193 21.38 -6.92 1.44
N GLU A 194 20.66 -7.86 0.83
CA GLU A 194 20.07 -7.68 -0.50
C GLU A 194 18.70 -7.00 -0.47
N ILE A 195 17.98 -7.13 0.64
CA ILE A 195 16.58 -6.76 0.76
C ILE A 195 16.29 -5.79 1.90
N PHE A 196 15.38 -4.87 1.64
CA PHE A 196 14.78 -4.00 2.63
C PHE A 196 13.26 -4.25 2.69
N ILE A 197 12.71 -4.35 3.90
CA ILE A 197 11.31 -4.71 4.10
C ILE A 197 10.56 -3.53 4.73
N PHE A 198 9.46 -3.11 4.12
CA PHE A 198 8.56 -2.11 4.68
C PHE A 198 7.22 -2.75 5.01
N LEU A 199 6.85 -2.72 6.28
CA LEU A 199 5.63 -3.32 6.79
C LEU A 199 4.63 -2.24 7.20
N ASP A 200 3.41 -2.33 6.65
CA ASP A 200 2.27 -1.49 7.03
C ASP A 200 1.02 -2.36 7.23
N PRO A 201 1.02 -3.23 8.25
CA PRO A 201 -0.08 -4.14 8.54
C PRO A 201 -1.39 -3.40 8.84
N PRO A 202 -2.54 -4.10 8.81
CA PRO A 202 -3.82 -3.54 9.25
C PRO A 202 -3.71 -2.89 10.63
N TYR A 203 -4.28 -1.70 10.81
CA TYR A 203 -4.22 -0.98 12.08
C TYR A 203 -4.99 -1.69 13.19
N TYR A 204 -4.47 -1.62 14.42
CA TYR A 204 -5.04 -2.31 15.57
C TYR A 204 -6.47 -1.82 15.87
N GLN A 205 -6.70 -0.50 15.84
CA GLN A 205 -8.01 0.07 16.14
C GLN A 205 -8.92 0.23 14.91
N LYS A 206 -8.33 0.51 13.74
CA LYS A 206 -9.08 0.93 12.54
C LYS A 206 -9.13 -0.11 11.41
N GLY A 207 -8.50 -1.27 11.59
CA GLY A 207 -8.39 -2.29 10.55
C GLY A 207 -9.74 -2.74 10.00
N ASN A 208 -10.71 -2.98 10.88
CA ASN A 208 -12.05 -3.51 10.52
C ASN A 208 -12.86 -2.60 9.58
N GLU A 209 -12.67 -1.28 9.67
CA GLU A 209 -13.42 -0.31 8.85
C GLU A 209 -12.78 -0.08 7.48
N LEU A 210 -11.45 -0.24 7.39
CA LEU A 210 -10.67 0.17 6.21
C LEU A 210 -10.33 -0.99 5.28
N TYR A 211 -10.13 -2.20 5.82
CA TYR A 211 -9.62 -3.35 5.07
C TYR A 211 -10.65 -4.50 4.96
N MET A 212 -10.46 -5.36 3.95
CA MET A 212 -11.25 -6.59 3.81
C MET A 212 -10.84 -7.63 4.85
N ASN A 213 -9.53 -7.74 5.11
CA ASN A 213 -8.91 -8.64 6.07
C ASN A 213 -8.40 -7.84 7.28
N PHE A 214 -8.60 -8.35 8.49
CA PHE A 214 -8.22 -7.66 9.72
C PHE A 214 -7.36 -8.57 10.60
N TYR A 215 -6.44 -7.96 11.33
CA TYR A 215 -5.64 -8.64 12.33
C TYR A 215 -6.38 -8.63 13.66
N LYS A 216 -6.31 -9.74 14.38
CA LYS A 216 -6.61 -9.85 15.81
C LYS A 216 -5.36 -9.54 16.61
N HIS A 217 -5.53 -9.41 17.93
CA HIS A 217 -4.42 -9.14 18.84
C HIS A 217 -3.27 -10.16 18.68
N GLU A 218 -3.61 -11.44 18.54
CA GLU A 218 -2.67 -12.54 18.40
C GLU A 218 -1.90 -12.45 17.07
N ASP A 219 -2.55 -12.03 15.99
CA ASP A 219 -1.90 -11.83 14.68
C ASP A 219 -0.81 -10.74 14.77
N HIS A 220 -1.07 -9.68 15.53
CA HIS A 220 -0.08 -8.64 15.82
C HIS A 220 1.09 -9.16 16.66
N GLN A 221 0.82 -10.00 17.64
CA GLN A 221 1.85 -10.63 18.47
C GLN A 221 2.73 -11.57 17.63
N PHE A 222 2.14 -12.43 16.81
CA PHE A 222 2.89 -13.33 15.92
C PHE A 222 3.77 -12.56 14.94
N LEU A 223 3.27 -11.45 14.37
CA LEU A 223 4.10 -10.58 13.54
C LEU A 223 5.28 -10.00 14.34
N CYS A 224 5.02 -9.46 15.53
CA CYS A 224 6.07 -8.92 16.39
C CYS A 224 7.14 -9.97 16.68
N GLU A 225 6.73 -11.16 17.13
CA GLU A 225 7.63 -12.27 17.46
C GLU A 225 8.47 -12.68 16.25
N PHE A 226 7.84 -12.87 15.09
CA PHE A 226 8.57 -13.23 13.87
C PHE A 226 9.60 -12.17 13.47
N LEU A 227 9.27 -10.88 13.56
CA LEU A 227 10.19 -9.80 13.21
C LEU A 227 11.42 -9.76 14.12
N ILE A 228 11.23 -9.95 15.43
CA ILE A 228 12.31 -9.84 16.42
C ILE A 228 13.15 -11.12 16.53
N THR A 229 12.62 -12.29 16.17
CA THR A 229 13.35 -13.56 16.24
C THR A 229 13.91 -13.98 14.88
N GLU A 230 13.02 -14.12 13.89
CA GLU A 230 13.34 -14.72 12.59
C GLU A 230 13.96 -13.73 11.60
N LEU A 231 13.60 -12.44 11.73
CA LEU A 231 14.11 -11.36 10.87
C LEU A 231 15.00 -10.35 11.61
N ARG A 232 15.60 -10.77 12.74
CA ARG A 232 16.47 -9.92 13.57
C ARG A 232 17.69 -9.37 12.83
N ASP A 233 18.19 -10.08 11.82
CA ASP A 233 19.37 -9.68 11.05
C ASP A 233 18.98 -8.81 9.84
N TYR A 234 17.69 -8.81 9.45
CA TYR A 234 17.18 -8.08 8.29
C TYR A 234 16.90 -6.61 8.62
N LYS A 235 16.97 -5.77 7.58
CA LYS A 235 16.63 -4.35 7.68
C LYS A 235 15.15 -4.15 7.36
N TRP A 236 14.39 -3.67 8.33
CA TRP A 236 12.97 -3.44 8.15
C TRP A 236 12.46 -2.20 8.87
N ILE A 237 11.44 -1.56 8.29
CA ILE A 237 10.63 -0.52 8.94
C ILE A 237 9.20 -1.02 9.04
N LEU A 238 8.59 -0.80 10.20
CA LEU A 238 7.21 -1.16 10.49
C LEU A 238 6.44 0.08 10.93
N THR A 239 5.29 0.34 10.32
CA THR A 239 4.38 1.41 10.73
C THR A 239 3.09 0.88 11.35
N TYR A 240 2.58 1.58 12.36
CA TYR A 240 1.34 1.27 13.04
C TYR A 240 0.58 2.53 13.48
N ASP A 241 -0.72 2.40 13.74
CA ASP A 241 -1.44 3.38 14.53
C ASP A 241 -0.87 3.46 15.96
N ASN A 242 -0.91 4.65 16.57
CA ASN A 242 -0.42 4.84 17.93
C ASN A 242 -1.39 4.21 18.96
N SER A 243 -1.24 2.90 19.17
CA SER A 243 -1.99 2.07 20.10
C SER A 243 -1.10 1.63 21.27
N PRO A 244 -1.59 1.69 22.52
CA PRO A 244 -0.86 1.17 23.68
C PRO A 244 -0.49 -0.32 23.54
N GLN A 245 -1.36 -1.13 22.93
CA GLN A 245 -1.15 -2.55 22.71
C GLN A 245 0.04 -2.80 21.78
N ILE A 246 0.11 -2.07 20.66
CA ILE A 246 1.26 -2.16 19.75
C ILE A 246 2.53 -1.67 20.46
N MET A 247 2.47 -0.55 21.20
CA MET A 247 3.65 -0.13 21.95
C MET A 247 4.12 -1.19 22.93
N GLU A 248 3.23 -1.81 23.70
CA GLU A 248 3.59 -2.87 24.64
C GLU A 248 4.28 -4.05 23.96
N MET A 249 3.83 -4.44 22.76
CA MET A 249 4.42 -5.54 22.00
C MET A 249 5.88 -5.29 21.60
N TYR A 250 6.22 -4.07 21.16
CA TYR A 250 7.52 -3.74 20.56
C TYR A 250 8.46 -2.97 21.49
N LYS A 251 7.94 -2.31 22.54
CA LYS A 251 8.72 -1.50 23.47
C LYS A 251 9.85 -2.34 24.07
N ASN A 252 11.04 -1.75 24.14
CA ASN A 252 12.28 -2.36 24.64
C ASN A 252 12.80 -3.56 23.81
N LYS A 253 12.16 -3.91 22.69
CA LYS A 253 12.65 -4.96 21.78
C LYS A 253 13.33 -4.37 20.55
N VAL A 254 12.81 -3.25 20.05
CA VAL A 254 13.35 -2.50 18.90
C VAL A 254 13.19 -0.99 19.11
N PRO A 255 14.06 -0.16 18.49
CA PRO A 255 13.89 1.29 18.53
C PRO A 255 12.65 1.75 17.75
N PHE A 256 12.13 2.93 18.10
CA PHE A 256 10.95 3.52 17.46
C PHE A 256 10.98 5.04 17.45
N GLU A 257 10.20 5.64 16.55
CA GLU A 257 9.95 7.08 16.43
C GLU A 257 8.45 7.36 16.27
N LEU A 258 8.02 8.57 16.63
CA LEU A 258 6.64 9.03 16.46
C LEU A 258 6.51 9.92 15.23
N ILE A 259 5.84 9.46 14.18
CA ILE A 259 5.67 10.23 12.94
C ILE A 259 4.30 10.94 12.90
N ASN A 260 4.31 12.20 12.45
CA ASN A 260 3.08 12.97 12.25
C ASN A 260 2.54 12.74 10.83
N VAL A 261 1.32 12.26 10.73
CA VAL A 261 0.65 11.94 9.47
C VAL A 261 -0.58 12.83 9.30
N ARG A 262 -0.71 13.42 8.11
CA ARG A 262 -1.88 14.21 7.70
C ARG A 262 -2.77 13.39 6.79
N TYR A 263 -3.92 13.00 7.30
CA TYR A 263 -4.95 12.29 6.55
C TYR A 263 -5.95 13.26 5.92
N SER A 264 -6.29 13.04 4.66
CA SER A 264 -7.28 13.85 3.93
C SER A 264 -8.59 13.11 3.65
N ALA A 265 -8.79 11.91 4.19
CA ALA A 265 -10.02 11.14 4.00
C ALA A 265 -11.16 11.76 4.84
N ASN A 266 -12.17 12.33 4.17
CA ASN A 266 -13.35 13.02 4.72
C ASN A 266 -13.11 14.31 5.53
N LYS A 267 -12.09 14.38 6.39
CA LYS A 267 -11.65 15.60 7.11
C LYS A 267 -10.12 15.59 7.23
N ASN A 268 -9.49 16.76 7.15
CA ASN A 268 -8.06 16.90 7.46
C ASN A 268 -7.84 16.53 8.93
N ARG A 269 -7.18 15.40 9.18
CA ARG A 269 -6.87 14.93 10.53
C ARG A 269 -5.36 14.74 10.64
N GLU A 270 -4.79 15.35 11.67
CA GLU A 270 -3.44 14.99 12.12
C GLU A 270 -3.54 13.76 13.02
N ALA A 271 -2.69 12.78 12.76
CA ALA A 271 -2.56 11.57 13.54
C ALA A 271 -1.08 11.31 13.80
N ILE A 272 -0.80 10.68 14.93
CA ILE A 272 0.53 10.20 15.26
C ILE A 272 0.55 8.70 14.95
N GLU A 273 1.58 8.25 14.24
CA GLU A 273 1.86 6.84 13.99
C GLU A 273 3.18 6.44 14.61
N LEU A 274 3.28 5.15 14.93
CA LEU A 274 4.49 4.52 15.42
C LEU A 274 5.31 4.06 14.22
N LEU A 275 6.60 4.35 14.23
CA LEU A 275 7.57 3.83 13.27
C LEU A 275 8.64 3.04 14.03
N PHE A 276 8.54 1.73 13.99
CA PHE A 276 9.56 0.82 14.49
C PHE A 276 10.56 0.48 13.39
N TYR A 277 11.81 0.21 13.76
CA TYR A 277 12.83 -0.12 12.78
C TYR A 277 13.89 -1.05 13.37
N ASN A 278 14.54 -1.84 12.50
CA ASN A 278 15.61 -2.76 12.88
C ASN A 278 16.79 -2.64 11.92
N ASN A 279 18.02 -2.65 12.47
CA ASN A 279 19.27 -2.55 11.72
C ASN A 279 19.32 -1.39 10.70
N ILE A 280 18.70 -0.27 11.06
CA ILE A 280 18.57 0.93 10.22
C ILE A 280 18.94 2.16 11.03
N VAL A 281 19.71 3.05 10.42
CA VAL A 281 19.95 4.40 10.90
C VAL A 281 18.96 5.35 10.23
N LEU A 282 18.10 5.98 11.02
CA LEU A 282 17.16 6.95 10.49
C LEU A 282 17.84 8.29 10.12
N PRO A 283 17.31 9.03 9.14
CA PRO A 283 17.77 10.38 8.83
C PRO A 283 17.61 11.31 10.02
N THR A 284 18.73 11.85 10.51
CA THR A 284 18.70 12.92 11.52
C THR A 284 18.24 14.23 10.87
N ASN A 285 17.36 14.97 11.54
CA ASN A 285 17.09 16.34 11.15
C ASN A 285 18.30 17.19 11.53
N ASN A 286 19.26 17.37 10.63
CA ASN A 286 20.23 18.45 10.75
C ASN A 286 19.54 19.80 10.51
N LYS A 287 18.85 20.26 11.57
CA LYS A 287 18.67 21.67 11.92
C LYS A 287 18.91 21.83 13.41
N ARG A 288 20.15 21.61 13.83
CA ARG A 288 20.77 22.43 14.87
C ARG A 288 21.65 23.44 14.14
N SER A 289 21.02 24.47 13.57
CA SER A 289 21.71 25.74 13.41
C SER A 289 21.89 26.31 14.81
N ALA A 290 23.15 26.53 15.19
CA ALA A 290 23.53 27.37 16.31
C ALA A 290 22.85 28.75 16.22
#